data_AF-A0A531K298-F1
#
_entry.id   AF-A0A531K298-F1
#
_cell.length_a   1.000
_cell.length_b   1.000
_cell.length_c   1.000
_cell.angle_alpha   90.00
_cell.angle_beta   90.00
_cell.angle_gamma   90.00
#
_symmetry.space_group_name_H-M   'P 1'
#
loop_
_entity.id
_entity.type
_entity.pdbx_description
1 polymer ?
#
loop_
_entity_poly.entity_id
_entity_poly.type
_entity_poly.pdbx_seq_one_letter_code
_entity_poly.pdbx_strand_id
1 'polypeptide(L)'
;REVILTGGDPLSLPDKALVEIRARIEAVAHVRLLRIHTRVPVALPSRVTSGLVRSLQGRLMVTIVTHFNHPREITPATEEACRALRQGGFVLLNQSVLLKGVNDTVEVLEELCRELMYRLGVKPYYLHHG
;
A
#
# COMPACT_ATOMS: atom_id res chain seq x y z
N ARG A 1 -11.40 -8.57 14.61
CA ARG A 1 -12.09 -8.38 13.30
C ARG A 1 -11.10 -7.99 12.20
N GLU A 2 -10.13 -7.14 12.50
CA GLU A 2 -9.05 -6.73 11.58
C GLU A 2 -7.69 -7.08 12.21
N VAL A 3 -6.70 -7.35 11.35
CA VAL A 3 -5.28 -7.42 11.72
C VAL A 3 -4.51 -6.43 10.86
N ILE A 4 -3.58 -5.69 11.46
CA ILE A 4 -2.72 -4.73 10.78
C ILE A 4 -1.29 -5.27 10.76
N LEU A 5 -0.69 -5.39 9.58
CA LEU A 5 0.73 -5.65 9.39
C LEU A 5 1.45 -4.33 9.09
N THR A 6 2.42 -4.01 9.94
CA THR A 6 3.20 -2.77 9.93
C THR A 6 4.57 -3.03 10.58
N GLY A 7 5.33 -1.98 10.93
CA GLY A 7 6.67 -2.06 11.51
C GLY A 7 7.72 -1.52 10.55
N GLY A 8 8.60 -2.40 10.05
CA GLY A 8 9.50 -2.07 8.93
C GLY A 8 8.71 -1.96 7.63
N ASP A 9 8.89 -2.91 6.70
CA ASP A 9 8.03 -3.02 5.52
C ASP A 9 7.57 -4.47 5.33
N PRO A 10 6.29 -4.80 5.58
CA PRO A 10 5.78 -6.17 5.45
C PRO A 10 6.01 -6.76 4.05
N LEU A 11 5.92 -5.95 2.99
CA LEU A 11 6.06 -6.43 1.62
C LEU A 11 7.52 -6.68 1.20
N SER A 12 8.49 -6.30 2.03
CA SER A 12 9.89 -6.68 1.83
C SER A 12 10.15 -8.15 2.19
N LEU A 13 9.25 -8.80 2.93
CA LEU A 13 9.35 -10.23 3.27
C LEU A 13 9.24 -11.09 2.00
N PRO A 14 9.89 -12.27 1.96
CA PRO A 14 9.70 -13.22 0.87
C PRO A 14 8.24 -13.67 0.73
N ASP A 15 7.80 -13.98 -0.50
CA ASP A 15 6.42 -14.40 -0.78
C ASP A 15 5.97 -15.58 0.08
N LYS A 16 6.87 -16.54 0.36
CA LYS A 16 6.58 -17.68 1.24
C LYS A 16 6.22 -17.25 2.66
N ALA A 17 6.95 -16.29 3.22
CA ALA A 17 6.68 -15.78 4.56
C ALA A 17 5.32 -15.05 4.61
N LEU A 18 4.99 -14.29 3.56
CA LEU A 18 3.68 -13.64 3.43
C LEU A 18 2.53 -14.65 3.40
N VAL A 19 2.69 -15.77 2.67
CA VAL A 19 1.71 -16.87 2.66
C VAL A 19 1.52 -17.46 4.05
N GLU A 20 2.62 -17.75 4.77
CA GLU A 20 2.56 -18.33 6.12
C GLU A 20 1.88 -17.38 7.11
N ILE A 21 2.20 -16.08 7.06
CA ILE A 21 1.57 -15.06 7.89
C ILE A 21 0.07 -14.97 7.58
N ARG A 22 -0.30 -14.85 6.31
CA ARG A 22 -1.70 -14.79 5.87
C ARG A 22 -2.47 -16.01 6.36
N ALA A 23 -1.94 -17.22 6.16
CA ALA A 23 -2.60 -18.47 6.57
C ALA A 23 -2.86 -18.52 8.08
N ARG A 24 -1.91 -18.06 8.90
CA ARG A 24 -2.09 -17.98 10.37
C ARG A 24 -3.18 -16.98 10.75
N ILE A 25 -3.26 -15.84 10.08
CA ILE A 25 -4.33 -14.85 10.30
C ILE A 25 -5.68 -15.41 9.85
N GLU A 26 -5.71 -16.12 8.73
CA GLU A 26 -6.91 -16.77 8.19
C GLU A 26 -7.45 -17.88 9.10
N ALA A 27 -6.60 -18.55 9.89
CA ALA A 27 -7.05 -19.52 10.89
C ALA A 27 -7.89 -18.88 12.00
N VAL A 28 -7.79 -17.56 12.21
CA VAL A 28 -8.61 -16.84 13.20
C VAL A 28 -9.97 -16.50 12.59
N ALA A 29 -10.98 -17.33 12.89
CA ALA A 29 -12.30 -17.31 12.23
C ALA A 29 -12.99 -15.93 12.19
N HIS A 30 -12.87 -15.12 13.25
CA HIS A 30 -13.55 -13.82 13.35
C HIS A 30 -12.78 -12.66 12.68
N VAL A 31 -11.59 -12.91 12.13
CA VAL A 31 -10.83 -11.92 11.34
C VAL A 31 -11.33 -11.93 9.90
N ARG A 32 -11.63 -10.74 9.36
CA ARG A 32 -12.15 -10.57 7.99
C ARG A 32 -11.30 -9.65 7.12
N LEU A 33 -10.47 -8.81 7.75
CA LEU A 33 -9.68 -7.77 7.09
C LEU A 33 -8.21 -7.90 7.49
N LEU A 34 -7.33 -7.85 6.49
CA LEU A 34 -5.89 -7.70 6.63
C LEU A 34 -5.49 -6.35 6.05
N ARG A 35 -4.97 -5.44 6.89
CA ARG A 35 -4.43 -4.16 6.45
C ARG A 35 -2.92 -4.20 6.47
N ILE A 36 -2.28 -3.80 5.37
CA ILE A 36 -0.83 -3.85 5.22
C ILE A 36 -0.33 -2.44 4.95
N HIS A 37 0.53 -1.91 5.82
CA HIS A 37 1.21 -0.63 5.62
C HIS A 37 2.57 -0.87 4.99
N THR A 38 2.89 -0.21 3.89
CA THR A 38 4.10 -0.50 3.09
C THR A 38 4.54 0.67 2.23
N ARG A 39 5.86 0.88 2.11
CA ARG A 39 6.47 1.81 1.15
C ARG A 39 6.94 1.10 -0.12
N VAL A 40 6.86 -0.24 -0.21
CA VAL A 40 7.33 -1.00 -1.38
C VAL A 40 6.82 -0.45 -2.72
N PRO A 41 5.53 -0.11 -2.91
CA PRO A 41 5.07 0.45 -4.18
C PRO A 41 5.74 1.77 -4.57
N VAL A 42 6.34 2.48 -3.61
CA VAL A 42 7.08 3.74 -3.80
C VAL A 42 8.58 3.46 -3.95
N ALA A 43 9.15 2.69 -3.03
CA ALA A 43 10.61 2.53 -2.88
C ALA A 43 11.20 1.39 -3.72
N LEU A 44 10.43 0.33 -3.97
CA LEU A 44 10.87 -0.82 -4.78
C LEU A 44 9.68 -1.38 -5.59
N PRO A 45 9.18 -0.66 -6.61
CA PRO A 45 7.97 -1.06 -7.33
C PRO A 45 8.08 -2.45 -7.98
N SER A 46 9.28 -2.85 -8.41
CA SER A 46 9.56 -4.16 -9.00
C SER A 46 9.31 -5.35 -8.06
N ARG A 47 9.23 -5.12 -6.75
CA ARG A 47 8.86 -6.16 -5.77
C ARG A 47 7.40 -6.60 -5.91
N VAL A 48 6.54 -5.75 -6.50
CA VAL A 48 5.13 -6.04 -6.78
C VAL A 48 5.00 -6.94 -8.01
N THR A 49 5.35 -8.20 -7.81
CA THR A 49 5.24 -9.25 -8.83
C THR A 49 3.88 -9.95 -8.74
N SER A 50 3.55 -10.74 -9.76
CA SER A 50 2.37 -11.63 -9.70
C SER A 50 2.46 -12.65 -8.55
N GLY A 51 3.68 -13.04 -8.16
CA GLY A 51 3.93 -13.90 -7.00
C GLY A 51 3.53 -13.23 -5.68
N LEU A 52 3.91 -11.96 -5.50
CA LEU A 52 3.49 -11.16 -4.35
C LEU A 52 1.98 -10.99 -4.31
N VAL A 53 1.34 -10.66 -5.43
CA VAL A 53 -0.12 -10.50 -5.46
C VAL A 53 -0.81 -11.79 -5.01
N ARG A 54 -0.40 -12.96 -5.55
CA ARG A 54 -0.93 -14.26 -5.14
C ARG A 54 -0.63 -14.60 -3.67
N SER A 55 0.51 -14.17 -3.13
CA SER A 55 0.88 -14.41 -1.73
C SER A 55 0.03 -13.62 -0.72
N LEU A 56 -0.75 -12.64 -1.18
CA LEU A 56 -1.68 -11.88 -0.34
C LEU A 56 -3.15 -12.28 -0.55
N GLN A 57 -3.47 -12.92 -1.67
CA GLN A 57 -4.84 -13.38 -1.97
C GLN A 57 -5.27 -14.54 -1.08
N GLY A 58 -6.53 -14.51 -0.64
CA GLY A 58 -7.12 -15.50 0.25
C GLY A 58 -8.57 -15.12 0.62
N ARG A 59 -9.06 -15.61 1.77
CA ARG A 59 -10.42 -15.31 2.25
C ARG A 59 -10.56 -13.93 2.88
N LEU A 60 -9.44 -13.30 3.28
CA LEU A 60 -9.45 -11.98 3.90
C LEU A 60 -9.62 -10.91 2.83
N MET A 61 -10.42 -9.89 3.12
CA MET A 61 -10.32 -8.63 2.40
C MET A 61 -8.94 -8.04 2.72
N VAL A 62 -8.17 -7.66 1.70
CA VAL A 62 -6.85 -7.04 1.88
C VAL A 62 -6.91 -5.57 1.50
N THR A 63 -6.47 -4.71 2.42
CA THR A 63 -6.27 -3.28 2.18
C THR A 63 -4.79 -2.94 2.30
N ILE A 64 -4.22 -2.30 1.28
CA ILE A 64 -2.83 -1.88 1.27
C ILE A 64 -2.77 -0.37 1.45
N VAL A 65 -2.10 0.07 2.50
CA VAL A 65 -1.83 1.47 2.80
C VAL A 65 -0.41 1.78 2.32
N THR A 66 -0.33 2.54 1.23
CA THR A 66 0.92 3.04 0.66
C THR A 66 1.36 4.33 1.34
N HIS A 67 2.61 4.75 1.12
CA HIS A 67 3.15 5.99 1.70
C HIS A 67 3.88 6.86 0.66
N PHE A 68 3.17 7.29 -0.38
CA PHE A 68 3.57 8.44 -1.19
C PHE A 68 3.44 9.74 -0.38
N ASN A 69 4.45 10.59 -0.47
CA ASN A 69 4.53 11.91 0.14
C ASN A 69 4.68 13.03 -0.89
N HIS A 70 5.06 12.75 -2.14
CA HIS A 70 5.25 13.78 -3.16
C HIS A 70 4.83 13.30 -4.56
N PRO A 71 4.24 14.15 -5.43
CA PRO A 71 3.84 13.76 -6.80
C PRO A 71 4.98 13.15 -7.63
N ARG A 72 6.21 13.61 -7.43
CA ARG A 72 7.42 13.06 -8.10
C ARG A 72 7.69 11.60 -7.79
N GLU A 73 7.16 11.06 -6.70
CA GLU A 73 7.25 9.62 -6.42
C GLU A 73 6.32 8.81 -7.33
N ILE A 74 5.41 9.45 -8.08
CA ILE A 74 4.50 8.81 -9.03
C ILE A 74 5.18 8.70 -10.39
N THR A 75 5.72 7.50 -10.65
CA THR A 75 6.44 7.13 -11.86
C THR A 75 5.70 6.03 -12.62
N PRO A 76 6.05 5.74 -13.89
CA PRO A 76 5.47 4.62 -14.63
C PRO A 76 5.60 3.27 -13.90
N ALA A 77 6.71 3.05 -13.19
CA ALA A 77 6.93 1.82 -12.41
C ALA A 77 6.00 1.72 -11.20
N THR A 78 5.76 2.84 -10.50
CA THR A 78 4.86 2.86 -9.33
C THR A 78 3.40 2.75 -9.75
N GLU A 79 3.04 3.30 -10.93
CA GLU A 79 1.74 3.07 -11.56
C GLU A 79 1.49 1.60 -11.87
N GLU A 80 2.48 0.92 -12.44
CA GLU A 80 2.38 -0.51 -12.75
C GLU A 80 2.23 -1.36 -11.49
N ALA A 81 3.03 -1.08 -10.46
CA ALA A 81 2.90 -1.72 -9.16
C ALA A 81 1.49 -1.52 -8.56
N CYS A 82 0.98 -0.29 -8.51
CA CYS A 82 -0.35 -0.01 -7.98
C CYS A 82 -1.47 -0.65 -8.83
N ARG A 83 -1.29 -0.69 -10.17
CA ARG A 83 -2.23 -1.37 -11.07
C ARG A 83 -2.28 -2.87 -10.80
N ALA A 84 -1.14 -3.52 -10.63
CA ALA A 84 -1.06 -4.95 -10.31
C ALA A 84 -1.75 -5.26 -8.97
N LEU A 85 -1.54 -4.44 -7.94
CA LEU A 85 -2.22 -4.60 -6.66
C LEU A 85 -3.75 -4.44 -6.77
N ARG A 86 -4.23 -3.44 -7.51
CA ARG A 86 -5.68 -3.24 -7.76
C ARG A 86 -6.28 -4.41 -8.53
N GLN A 87 -5.61 -4.88 -9.58
CA GLN A 87 -6.03 -6.06 -10.35
C GLN A 87 -6.04 -7.34 -9.51
N GLY A 88 -5.21 -7.40 -8.46
CA GLY A 88 -5.25 -8.43 -7.43
C GLY A 88 -6.50 -8.42 -6.54
N GLY A 89 -7.35 -7.38 -6.65
CA GLY A 89 -8.56 -7.19 -5.86
C GLY A 89 -8.35 -6.42 -4.55
N PHE A 90 -7.18 -5.79 -4.36
CA PHE A 90 -6.86 -5.08 -3.12
C PHE A 90 -7.38 -3.64 -3.14
N VAL A 91 -7.87 -3.18 -2.00
CA VAL A 91 -8.18 -1.75 -1.79
C VAL A 91 -6.88 -1.02 -1.51
N LEU A 92 -6.60 0.05 -2.25
CA LEU A 92 -5.41 0.86 -2.05
C LEU A 92 -5.74 2.19 -1.38
N LEU A 93 -5.06 2.45 -0.27
CA LEU A 93 -5.10 3.71 0.47
C LEU A 93 -3.71 4.34 0.47
N ASN A 94 -3.64 5.65 0.71
CA ASN A 94 -2.39 6.35 0.90
C ASN A 94 -2.36 7.13 2.22
N GLN A 95 -1.29 6.94 2.97
CA GLN A 95 -0.98 7.68 4.18
C GLN A 95 0.30 8.50 3.95
N SER A 96 0.14 9.82 3.80
CA SER A 96 1.24 10.76 3.72
C SER A 96 1.65 11.27 5.10
N VAL A 97 2.89 11.73 5.21
CA VAL A 97 3.42 12.49 6.36
C VAL A 97 3.72 13.90 5.87
N LEU A 98 3.31 14.91 6.65
CA LEU A 98 3.64 16.30 6.38
C LEU A 98 5.12 16.52 6.71
N LEU A 99 5.91 16.83 5.69
CA LEU A 99 7.36 16.92 5.74
C LEU A 99 7.79 18.31 5.25
N LYS A 100 8.51 19.02 6.12
CA LYS A 100 9.05 20.35 5.84
C LYS A 100 9.96 20.33 4.61
N GLY A 101 9.69 21.22 3.65
CA GLY A 101 10.42 21.35 2.40
C GLY A 101 10.17 20.22 1.39
N VAL A 102 9.18 19.35 1.63
CA VAL A 102 8.82 18.25 0.73
C VAL A 102 7.39 18.43 0.25
N ASN A 103 6.42 18.40 1.16
CA ASN A 103 5.00 18.47 0.84
C ASN A 103 4.24 19.38 1.81
N ASP A 104 4.93 20.36 2.37
CA ASP A 104 4.41 21.32 3.34
C ASP A 104 3.70 22.52 2.70
N THR A 105 3.33 22.42 1.42
CA THR A 105 2.49 23.40 0.73
C THR A 105 1.19 22.76 0.23
N VAL A 106 0.13 23.57 0.15
CA VAL A 106 -1.20 23.11 -0.27
C VAL A 106 -1.16 22.61 -1.72
N GLU A 107 -0.41 23.30 -2.58
CA GLU A 107 -0.31 22.98 -4.00
C GLU A 107 0.28 21.58 -4.22
N VAL A 108 1.33 21.23 -3.48
CA VAL A 108 1.97 19.91 -3.57
C VAL A 108 1.05 18.80 -3.05
N LEU A 109 0.33 19.05 -1.96
CA LEU A 109 -0.61 18.09 -1.39
C LEU A 109 -1.83 17.88 -2.29
N GLU A 110 -2.35 18.94 -2.91
CA GLU A 110 -3.45 18.87 -3.86
C GLU A 110 -3.04 18.06 -5.10
N GLU A 111 -1.88 18.36 -5.67
CA GLU A 111 -1.32 17.59 -6.79
C GLU A 111 -1.16 16.12 -6.42
N LEU A 112 -0.58 15.83 -5.24
CA LEU A 112 -0.41 14.46 -4.77
C LEU A 112 -1.76 13.74 -4.67
N CYS A 113 -2.75 14.34 -4.01
CA CYS A 113 -4.08 13.75 -3.86
C CYS A 113 -4.73 13.43 -5.21
N ARG A 114 -4.61 14.36 -6.17
CA ARG A 114 -5.16 14.22 -7.53
C ARG A 114 -4.48 13.08 -8.28
N GLU A 115 -3.15 13.05 -8.29
CA GLU A 115 -2.37 12.06 -9.04
C GLU A 115 -2.49 10.64 -8.43
N LEU A 116 -2.57 10.52 -7.10
CA LEU A 116 -2.89 9.27 -6.41
C LEU A 116 -4.21 8.67 -6.92
N MET A 117 -5.25 9.50 -7.04
CA MET A 117 -6.57 9.06 -7.50
C MET A 117 -6.57 8.73 -9.00
N TYR A 118 -6.07 9.63 -9.84
CA TYR A 118 -6.25 9.54 -11.29
C TYR A 118 -5.28 8.57 -11.96
N ARG A 119 -4.04 8.47 -11.50
CA ARG A 119 -3.03 7.58 -12.11
C ARG A 119 -2.91 6.26 -11.38
N LEU A 120 -2.91 6.30 -10.05
CA LEU A 120 -2.68 5.09 -9.26
C LEU A 120 -3.96 4.37 -8.85
N GLY A 121 -5.11 5.06 -8.85
CA GLY A 121 -6.36 4.53 -8.27
C GLY A 121 -6.22 4.27 -6.77
N VAL A 122 -5.41 5.08 -6.09
CA VAL A 122 -5.11 4.99 -4.66
C VAL A 122 -5.85 6.12 -3.95
N LYS A 123 -6.64 5.80 -2.92
CA LYS A 123 -7.42 6.80 -2.19
C LYS A 123 -6.56 7.51 -1.13
N PRO A 124 -6.44 8.85 -1.15
CA PRO A 124 -5.85 9.59 -0.03
C PRO A 124 -6.62 9.30 1.26
N TYR A 125 -5.92 8.91 2.32
CA TYR A 125 -6.54 8.40 3.55
C TYR A 125 -6.15 9.23 4.78
N TYR A 126 -4.86 9.48 4.99
CA TYR A 126 -4.38 10.30 6.09
C TYR A 126 -3.22 11.19 5.67
N LEU A 127 -3.18 12.40 6.22
CA LEU A 127 -2.01 13.25 6.30
C LEU A 127 -1.60 13.34 7.77
N HIS A 128 -0.51 12.68 8.14
CA HIS A 128 0.00 12.74 9.52
C HIS A 128 0.86 13.98 9.72
N HIS A 129 0.63 14.65 10.83
CA HIS A 129 1.48 15.72 11.34
C HIS A 129 2.18 15.20 12.60
N GLY A 130 3.50 15.26 12.62
CA GLY A 130 4.33 14.89 13.76
C GLY A 130 4.77 16.10 14.56
#